data_AF-A0AA38CH92-F1
#
_entry.id   AF-A0AA38CH92-F1
#
_cell.length_a   1.000
_cell.length_b   1.000
_cell.length_c   1.000
_cell.angle_alpha   90.00
_cell.angle_beta   90.00
_cell.angle_gamma   90.00
#
_symmetry.space_group_name_H-M   'P 1'
#
loop_
_entity.id
_entity.type
_entity.pdbx_description
1 polymer ?
#
loop_
_entity_poly.entity_id
_entity_poly.type
_entity_poly.pdbx_seq_one_letter_code
_entity_poly.pdbx_strand_id
1 'polypeptide(L)'
;MAVFKDSGKEKKKNPMSSSVKCYFVCTESFAEADRNSSYILFNKSIHEARCMFMHAHTVPSLKKYMARFSLILSKTISFEGDISNVEIKRIKDIPCMDEKMNKAYDINGEPLIQTDGTGFISEDLASQCPMNIYKGKQPDEYSKVCPLLIQCRLFYNGYAVKGTLLVNRELPCKSIHIRDSMVKVERDENLACFQTINSLEICTS
;
A
#
# COMPACT_ATOMS: atom_id res chain seq x y z
N MET A 1 -14.71 -10.05 -9.18
CA MET A 1 -15.31 -9.54 -7.93
C MET A 1 -15.48 -8.04 -8.06
N ALA A 2 -16.66 -7.52 -7.73
CA ALA A 2 -16.95 -6.09 -7.72
C ALA A 2 -16.62 -5.51 -6.34
N VAL A 3 -15.80 -4.44 -6.29
CA VAL A 3 -15.52 -3.69 -5.06
C VAL A 3 -16.29 -2.38 -5.14
N PHE A 4 -17.28 -2.22 -4.28
CA PHE A 4 -18.00 -0.96 -4.14
C PHE A 4 -17.14 0.03 -3.35
N LYS A 5 -16.79 1.16 -3.97
CA LYS A 5 -16.14 2.29 -3.30
C LYS A 5 -17.14 3.44 -3.28
N ASP A 6 -17.78 3.65 -2.14
CA ASP A 6 -18.76 4.71 -1.97
C ASP A 6 -18.03 6.05 -1.83
N SER A 7 -18.00 6.81 -2.92
CA SER A 7 -17.53 8.20 -2.92
C SER A 7 -18.73 9.06 -2.56
N GLY A 8 -18.88 9.42 -1.28
CA GLY A 8 -20.03 10.08 -0.65
C GLY A 8 -20.50 11.40 -1.27
N LYS A 9 -20.94 11.36 -2.52
CA LYS A 9 -21.72 12.39 -3.20
C LYS A 9 -22.94 11.68 -3.78
N GLU A 10 -24.08 11.85 -3.14
CA GLU A 10 -25.37 11.47 -3.69
C GLU A 10 -25.62 12.26 -4.98
N LYS A 11 -25.28 11.68 -6.11
CA LYS A 11 -25.82 12.09 -7.41
C LYS A 11 -26.93 11.11 -7.78
N LYS A 12 -28.06 11.63 -8.25
CA LYS A 12 -29.18 10.85 -8.78
C LYS A 12 -28.65 9.75 -9.71
N LYS A 13 -28.80 8.48 -9.30
CA LYS A 13 -28.30 7.32 -10.04
C LYS A 13 -29.11 7.13 -11.31
N ASN A 14 -28.45 7.14 -12.47
CA ASN A 14 -29.03 6.64 -13.71
C ASN A 14 -29.15 5.11 -13.57
N PRO A 15 -30.33 4.49 -13.77
CA PRO A 15 -30.51 3.03 -13.62
C PRO A 15 -29.62 2.21 -14.54
N MET A 16 -29.06 2.81 -15.60
CA MET A 16 -28.17 2.16 -16.56
C MET A 16 -26.67 2.39 -16.29
N SER A 17 -26.30 3.23 -15.31
CA SER A 17 -24.90 3.41 -14.92
C SER A 17 -24.61 2.66 -13.63
N SER A 18 -23.96 1.50 -13.74
CA SER A 18 -23.40 0.85 -12.56
C SER A 18 -22.23 1.71 -12.05
N SER A 19 -22.25 2.12 -10.79
CA SER A 19 -21.10 2.76 -10.11
C SER A 19 -19.94 1.78 -9.86
N VAL A 20 -20.02 0.57 -10.40
CA VAL A 20 -19.07 -0.51 -10.15
C VAL A 20 -17.89 -0.34 -11.08
N LYS A 21 -16.69 -0.28 -10.49
CA LYS A 21 -15.45 -0.42 -11.25
C LYS A 21 -15.16 -1.92 -11.42
N CYS A 22 -15.17 -2.38 -12.66
CA CYS A 22 -14.76 -3.72 -13.02
C CYS A 22 -13.30 -3.69 -13.48
N TYR A 23 -12.49 -4.57 -12.90
CA TYR A 23 -11.11 -4.79 -13.29
C TYR A 23 -11.01 -6.19 -13.88
N PHE A 24 -10.40 -6.29 -15.05
CA PHE A 24 -10.10 -7.56 -15.71
C PHE A 24 -8.60 -7.80 -15.59
N VAL A 25 -8.25 -9.03 -15.21
CA VAL A 25 -6.85 -9.45 -15.03
C VAL A 25 -6.59 -10.51 -16.09
N CYS A 26 -5.63 -10.25 -16.97
CA CYS A 26 -5.17 -11.21 -17.96
C CYS A 26 -4.14 -12.14 -17.30
N THR A 27 -4.45 -13.43 -17.22
CA THR A 27 -3.54 -14.49 -16.76
C THR A 27 -2.90 -15.24 -17.91
N GLU A 28 -3.52 -15.22 -19.08
CA GLU A 28 -3.06 -15.82 -20.32
C GLU A 28 -3.62 -15.05 -21.51
N SER A 29 -2.88 -15.05 -22.62
CA SER A 29 -3.32 -14.53 -23.91
C SER A 29 -2.85 -15.48 -25.01
N PHE A 30 -3.74 -15.78 -25.95
CA PHE A 30 -3.43 -16.56 -27.15
C PHE A 30 -3.23 -15.67 -28.39
N ALA A 31 -3.24 -14.34 -28.20
CA ALA A 31 -3.01 -13.41 -29.28
C ALA A 31 -1.58 -13.55 -29.83
N GLU A 32 -1.44 -13.50 -31.15
CA GLU A 32 -0.15 -13.68 -31.81
C GLU A 32 0.87 -12.60 -31.42
N ALA A 33 0.38 -11.38 -31.15
CA ALA A 33 1.18 -10.26 -30.65
C ALA A 33 1.79 -10.50 -29.26
N ASP A 34 1.20 -11.41 -28.47
CA ASP A 34 1.57 -11.66 -27.08
C ASP A 34 2.42 -12.92 -26.90
N ARG A 35 2.68 -13.69 -27.97
CA ARG A 35 3.41 -14.97 -27.90
C ARG A 35 4.82 -14.88 -27.31
N ASN A 36 5.44 -13.71 -27.36
CA ASN A 36 6.79 -13.46 -26.84
C ASN A 36 6.78 -12.79 -25.45
N SER A 37 5.62 -12.52 -24.86
CA SER A 37 5.48 -11.83 -23.58
C SER A 37 5.21 -12.83 -22.46
N SER A 38 6.12 -12.91 -21.49
CA SER A 38 5.86 -13.69 -20.26
C SER A 38 4.94 -12.88 -19.32
N TYR A 39 3.68 -13.28 -19.19
CA TYR A 39 2.79 -12.68 -18.20
C TYR A 39 3.21 -13.07 -16.79
N ILE A 40 3.28 -12.09 -15.88
CA ILE A 40 3.66 -12.34 -14.47
C ILE A 40 2.72 -13.32 -13.75
N LEU A 41 1.48 -13.46 -14.24
CA LEU A 41 0.46 -14.37 -13.70
C LEU A 41 0.25 -15.62 -14.56
N PHE A 42 1.10 -15.87 -15.56
CA PHE A 42 0.99 -17.04 -16.41
C PHE A 42 1.03 -18.33 -15.60
N ASN A 43 0.11 -19.25 -15.87
CA ASN A 43 -0.02 -20.53 -15.17
C ASN A 43 -0.17 -20.41 -13.63
N LYS A 44 -0.67 -19.26 -13.15
CA LYS A 44 -1.05 -19.07 -11.74
C LYS A 44 -2.55 -19.21 -11.59
N SER A 45 -2.99 -19.97 -10.60
CA SER A 45 -4.38 -19.89 -10.14
C SER A 45 -4.69 -18.49 -9.62
N ILE A 46 -5.97 -18.14 -9.56
CA ILE A 46 -6.39 -16.84 -8.99
C ILE A 46 -5.96 -16.70 -7.52
N HIS A 47 -5.90 -17.79 -6.77
CA HIS A 47 -5.40 -17.77 -5.40
C HIS A 47 -3.91 -17.42 -5.35
N GLU A 48 -3.09 -18.10 -6.16
CA GLU A 48 -1.66 -17.84 -6.27
C GLU A 48 -1.38 -16.40 -6.74
N ALA A 49 -2.09 -15.95 -7.77
CA ALA A 49 -1.98 -14.58 -8.28
C ALA A 49 -2.26 -13.53 -7.19
N ARG A 50 -3.22 -13.78 -6.30
CA ARG A 50 -3.50 -12.88 -5.17
C ARG A 50 -2.37 -12.93 -4.13
N CYS A 51 -1.89 -14.13 -3.81
CA CYS A 51 -0.81 -14.34 -2.84
C CYS A 51 0.51 -13.71 -3.30
N MET A 52 0.73 -13.54 -4.61
CA MET A 52 1.89 -12.80 -5.12
C MET A 52 1.92 -11.35 -4.60
N PHE A 53 0.78 -10.69 -4.41
CA PHE A 53 0.76 -9.29 -3.95
C PHE A 53 0.63 -9.18 -2.43
N MET A 54 -0.25 -9.99 -1.83
CA MET A 54 -0.45 -10.01 -0.38
C MET A 54 -1.11 -11.31 0.06
N HIS A 55 -0.82 -11.76 1.28
CA HIS A 55 -1.41 -12.97 1.86
C HIS A 55 -2.80 -12.68 2.45
N ALA A 56 -3.69 -12.06 1.65
CA ALA A 56 -4.99 -11.57 2.12
C ALA A 56 -5.91 -12.68 2.64
N HIS A 57 -5.66 -13.94 2.33
CA HIS A 57 -6.42 -15.08 2.87
C HIS A 57 -6.22 -15.27 4.38
N THR A 58 -5.19 -14.70 4.98
CA THR A 58 -4.96 -14.75 6.45
C THR A 58 -5.93 -13.88 7.24
N VAL A 59 -6.68 -12.99 6.58
CA VAL A 59 -7.59 -12.08 7.28
C VAL A 59 -8.86 -12.81 7.77
N PRO A 60 -9.38 -12.48 8.97
CA PRO A 60 -10.35 -13.34 9.65
C PRO A 60 -11.80 -13.18 9.15
N SER A 61 -12.07 -12.31 8.18
CA SER A 61 -13.44 -12.13 7.66
C SER A 61 -13.49 -11.61 6.24
N LEU A 62 -14.56 -11.94 5.52
CA LEU A 62 -14.80 -11.47 4.15
C LEU A 62 -14.84 -9.95 4.06
N LYS A 63 -15.43 -9.26 5.05
CA LYS A 63 -15.47 -7.79 5.10
C LYS A 63 -14.06 -7.21 5.16
N LYS A 64 -13.18 -7.75 6.02
CA LYS A 64 -11.78 -7.34 6.11
C LYS A 64 -11.04 -7.68 4.81
N TYR A 65 -11.26 -8.88 4.28
CA TYR A 65 -10.68 -9.33 3.01
C TYR A 65 -10.95 -8.34 1.88
N MET A 66 -12.22 -7.96 1.65
CA MET A 66 -12.58 -7.00 0.61
C MET A 66 -11.92 -5.64 0.81
N ALA A 67 -11.91 -5.16 2.06
CA ALA A 67 -11.28 -3.89 2.41
C ALA A 67 -9.76 -3.92 2.16
N ARG A 68 -9.07 -5.03 2.46
CA ARG A 68 -7.63 -5.19 2.23
C ARG A 68 -7.30 -5.41 0.76
N PHE A 69 -8.10 -6.20 0.06
CA PHE A 69 -7.94 -6.43 -1.36
C PHE A 69 -8.10 -5.13 -2.17
N SER A 70 -8.91 -4.18 -1.69
CA SER A 70 -9.02 -2.86 -2.33
C SER A 70 -7.71 -2.04 -2.34
N LEU A 71 -6.71 -2.41 -1.53
CA LEU A 71 -5.43 -1.70 -1.46
C LEU A 71 -4.69 -1.74 -2.80
N ILE A 72 -4.63 -2.92 -3.46
CA ILE A 72 -3.97 -3.08 -4.76
C ILE A 72 -4.70 -2.35 -5.90
N LEU A 73 -5.98 -2.05 -5.72
CA LEU A 73 -6.81 -1.32 -6.68
C LEU A 73 -6.77 0.20 -6.45
N SER A 74 -5.92 0.67 -5.53
CA SER A 74 -5.72 2.09 -5.31
C SER A 74 -5.16 2.76 -6.56
N LYS A 75 -5.54 4.02 -6.81
CA LYS A 75 -4.82 4.83 -7.80
C LYS A 75 -3.48 5.21 -7.21
N THR A 76 -2.42 4.63 -7.74
CA THR A 76 -1.05 4.86 -7.29
C THR A 76 -0.12 5.01 -8.48
N ILE A 77 1.06 5.54 -8.21
CA ILE A 77 2.21 5.45 -9.10
C ILE A 77 3.24 4.59 -8.39
N SER A 78 3.74 3.58 -9.09
CA SER A 78 4.78 2.71 -8.58
C SER A 78 6.08 3.51 -8.45
N PHE A 79 6.76 3.35 -7.30
CA PHE A 79 8.10 3.87 -7.08
C PHE A 79 9.08 3.17 -8.03
N GLU A 80 9.89 3.97 -8.75
CA GLU A 80 10.79 3.44 -9.78
C GLU A 80 12.10 2.86 -9.22
N GLY A 81 12.46 3.18 -7.97
CA GLY A 81 13.66 2.65 -7.36
C GLY A 81 13.53 1.17 -6.97
N ASP A 82 14.67 0.48 -6.90
CA ASP A 82 14.72 -0.94 -6.53
C ASP A 82 14.48 -1.16 -5.03
N ILE A 83 13.31 -1.69 -4.70
CA ILE A 83 12.89 -2.01 -3.33
C ILE A 83 13.51 -3.31 -2.83
N SER A 84 14.03 -4.16 -3.71
CA SER A 84 14.67 -5.43 -3.33
C SER A 84 15.89 -5.22 -2.43
N ASN A 85 16.56 -4.07 -2.60
CA ASN A 85 17.72 -3.64 -1.83
C ASN A 85 17.40 -2.63 -0.72
N VAL A 86 16.12 -2.45 -0.39
CA VAL A 86 15.67 -1.55 0.70
C VAL A 86 15.47 -2.35 1.98
N GLU A 87 16.07 -1.89 3.07
CA GLU A 87 15.82 -2.43 4.40
C GLU A 87 14.45 -1.97 4.90
N ILE A 88 13.51 -2.91 5.02
CA ILE A 88 12.19 -2.64 5.58
C ILE A 88 12.16 -3.17 7.01
N LYS A 89 12.08 -2.25 7.98
CA LYS A 89 12.06 -2.58 9.41
C LYS A 89 10.69 -2.28 10.01
N ARG A 90 10.13 -3.25 10.74
CA ARG A 90 8.92 -3.06 11.54
C ARG A 90 9.29 -2.51 12.92
N ILE A 91 8.73 -1.36 13.29
CA ILE A 91 8.90 -0.70 14.58
C ILE A 91 7.55 -0.61 15.31
N LYS A 92 7.58 -0.54 16.64
CA LYS A 92 6.35 -0.45 17.44
C LYS A 92 5.68 0.91 17.28
N ASP A 93 4.37 0.93 17.42
CA ASP A 93 3.62 2.16 17.59
C ASP A 93 3.96 2.86 18.91
N ILE A 94 3.92 4.19 18.89
CA ILE A 94 4.08 5.03 20.09
C ILE A 94 2.68 5.34 20.63
N PRO A 95 2.35 4.96 21.88
CA PRO A 95 1.05 5.27 22.46
C PRO A 95 0.95 6.76 22.82
N CYS A 96 -0.26 7.29 22.80
CA CYS A 96 -0.55 8.59 23.40
C CYS A 96 -0.40 8.50 24.93
N MET A 97 0.20 9.53 25.52
CA MET A 97 0.36 9.65 26.96
C MET A 97 -0.49 10.81 27.50
N ASP A 98 -1.06 10.63 28.69
CA ASP A 98 -1.69 11.72 29.44
C ASP A 98 -0.63 12.63 30.11
N GLU A 99 -1.09 13.68 30.79
CA GLU A 99 -0.22 14.63 31.51
C GLU A 99 0.64 13.97 32.61
N LYS A 100 0.24 12.78 33.07
CA LYS A 100 0.93 12.00 34.11
C LYS A 100 1.78 10.87 33.51
N MET A 101 2.01 10.88 32.20
CA MET A 101 2.75 9.85 31.45
C MET A 101 2.13 8.44 31.49
N ASN A 102 0.83 8.33 31.75
CA ASN A 102 0.10 7.07 31.59
C ASN A 102 -0.43 6.95 30.16
N LYS A 103 -0.56 5.71 29.68
CA LYS A 103 -1.17 5.44 28.37
C LYS A 103 -2.62 5.94 28.36
N ALA A 104 -2.96 6.71 27.33
CA ALA A 104 -4.33 7.13 27.07
C ALA A 104 -5.10 6.04 26.33
N TYR A 105 -6.38 5.87 26.66
CA TYR A 105 -7.27 4.88 26.06
C TYR A 105 -8.53 5.57 25.54
N ASP A 106 -9.14 4.99 24.51
CA ASP A 106 -10.42 5.44 23.98
C ASP A 106 -11.60 4.96 24.85
N ILE A 107 -12.82 5.32 24.45
CA ILE A 107 -14.06 4.92 25.14
C ILE A 107 -14.30 3.40 25.16
N ASN A 108 -13.62 2.64 24.29
CA ASN A 108 -13.73 1.19 24.18
C ASN A 108 -12.62 0.48 24.98
N GLY A 109 -11.70 1.23 25.59
CA GLY A 109 -10.53 0.68 26.29
C GLY A 109 -9.36 0.33 25.36
N GLU A 110 -9.39 0.75 24.10
CA GLU A 110 -8.28 0.56 23.16
C GLU A 110 -7.24 1.67 23.32
N PRO A 111 -5.94 1.37 23.32
CA PRO A 111 -4.90 2.37 23.50
C PRO A 111 -4.89 3.36 22.32
N LEU A 112 -4.88 4.65 22.64
CA LEU A 112 -4.71 5.70 21.64
C LEU A 112 -3.25 5.69 21.15
N ILE A 113 -3.06 5.81 19.84
CA ILE A 113 -1.75 5.70 19.20
C ILE A 113 -1.36 7.05 18.59
N GLN A 114 -0.21 7.59 18.99
CA GLN A 114 0.32 8.85 18.47
C GLN A 114 0.81 8.72 17.02
N THR A 115 1.32 7.54 16.67
CA THR A 115 1.95 7.27 15.37
C THR A 115 1.09 6.43 14.44
N ASP A 116 -0.24 6.40 14.64
CA ASP A 116 -1.13 5.51 13.90
C ASP A 116 -0.98 5.75 12.40
N GLY A 117 -0.55 4.72 11.69
CA GLY A 117 -0.41 4.76 10.25
C GLY A 117 0.77 5.58 9.73
N THR A 118 1.72 6.01 10.58
CA THR A 118 2.86 6.85 10.16
C THR A 118 4.21 6.19 10.46
N GLY A 119 4.95 5.87 9.41
CA GLY A 119 6.31 5.34 9.46
C GLY A 119 7.35 6.36 9.00
N PHE A 120 8.57 5.88 8.73
CA PHE A 120 9.67 6.71 8.24
C PHE A 120 10.29 6.14 6.96
N ILE A 121 10.90 7.02 6.17
CA ILE A 121 11.67 6.70 4.97
C ILE A 121 12.96 7.51 4.97
N SER A 122 14.05 6.90 4.52
CA SER A 122 15.34 7.58 4.38
C SER A 122 15.29 8.66 3.29
N GLU A 123 16.10 9.70 3.45
CA GLU A 123 16.10 10.87 2.56
C GLU A 123 16.44 10.53 1.10
N ASP A 124 17.33 9.55 0.89
CA ASP A 124 17.75 9.09 -0.44
C ASP A 124 16.62 8.39 -1.21
N LEU A 125 15.74 7.64 -0.53
CA LEU A 125 14.56 7.02 -1.13
C LEU A 125 13.45 8.04 -1.35
N ALA A 126 13.23 8.94 -0.39
CA ALA A 126 12.23 10.00 -0.53
C ALA A 126 12.53 10.91 -1.73
N SER A 127 13.80 11.21 -1.98
CA SER A 127 14.24 12.04 -3.11
C SER A 127 13.97 11.42 -4.49
N GLN A 128 13.77 10.09 -4.54
CA GLN A 128 13.40 9.36 -5.76
C GLN A 128 11.89 9.27 -5.97
N CYS A 129 11.09 9.62 -4.96
CA CYS A 129 9.64 9.60 -5.10
C CYS A 129 9.20 10.72 -6.07
N PRO A 130 8.22 10.47 -6.97
CA PRO A 130 7.65 11.48 -7.83
C PRO A 130 7.21 12.71 -7.01
N MET A 131 7.79 13.85 -7.33
CA MET A 131 7.54 15.12 -6.66
C MET A 131 6.10 15.58 -6.86
N ASN A 132 5.48 16.10 -5.79
CA ASN A 132 4.34 17.03 -5.85
C ASN A 132 3.24 16.65 -6.85
N ILE A 133 2.56 15.53 -6.65
CA ILE A 133 1.28 15.27 -7.32
C ILE A 133 0.19 16.00 -6.53
N TYR A 134 0.18 17.32 -6.62
CA TYR A 134 -0.96 18.12 -6.16
C TYR A 134 -1.94 18.25 -7.32
N LYS A 135 -3.08 17.55 -7.22
CA LYS A 135 -4.13 17.53 -8.27
C LYS A 135 -3.60 17.16 -9.68
N GLY A 136 -2.62 16.25 -9.76
CA GLY A 136 -2.13 15.73 -11.04
C GLY A 136 -1.25 16.67 -11.87
N LYS A 137 -0.68 17.73 -11.29
CA LYS A 137 0.28 18.60 -11.99
C LYS A 137 1.65 18.56 -11.34
N GLN A 138 2.69 18.34 -12.14
CA GLN A 138 4.08 18.42 -11.73
C GLN A 138 4.51 19.90 -11.66
N PRO A 139 5.13 20.38 -10.56
CA PRO A 139 5.69 21.74 -10.50
C PRO A 139 7.00 21.85 -11.30
N ASP A 140 7.35 23.07 -11.67
CA ASP A 140 8.49 23.41 -12.53
C ASP A 140 9.83 22.80 -12.05
N GLU A 141 10.68 22.40 -13.01
CA GLU A 141 11.96 21.68 -12.83
C GLU A 141 12.93 22.32 -11.81
N TYR A 142 12.82 23.62 -11.58
CA TYR A 142 13.69 24.39 -10.68
C TYR A 142 13.31 24.26 -9.18
N SER A 143 12.26 23.49 -8.85
CA SER A 143 11.75 23.30 -7.49
C SER A 143 11.70 21.83 -7.07
N LYS A 144 12.76 21.05 -7.34
CA LYS A 144 12.87 19.65 -6.92
C LYS A 144 13.06 19.56 -5.39
N VAL A 145 11.96 19.65 -4.65
CA VAL A 145 11.96 19.87 -3.20
C VAL A 145 12.05 18.59 -2.33
N CYS A 146 12.13 17.35 -2.79
CA CYS A 146 12.02 16.15 -1.92
C CYS A 146 10.74 16.12 -1.01
N PRO A 147 9.83 15.17 -1.21
CA PRO A 147 8.60 15.12 -0.41
C PRO A 147 8.91 14.79 1.07
N LEU A 148 8.46 15.62 2.00
CA LEU A 148 8.65 15.38 3.45
C LEU A 148 7.69 14.32 4.02
N LEU A 149 6.53 14.14 3.39
CA LEU A 149 5.49 13.19 3.78
C LEU A 149 4.90 12.54 2.53
N ILE A 150 4.89 11.20 2.51
CA ILE A 150 4.44 10.41 1.37
C ILE A 150 3.31 9.51 1.82
N GLN A 151 2.12 9.61 1.21
CA GLN A 151 1.07 8.62 1.40
C GLN A 151 1.30 7.45 0.45
N CYS A 152 1.43 6.23 0.99
CA CYS A 152 1.80 5.06 0.19
C CYS A 152 1.00 3.81 0.54
N ARG A 153 1.18 2.78 -0.28
CA ARG A 153 0.91 1.39 0.02
C ARG A 153 2.21 0.64 -0.26
N LEU A 154 2.60 -0.24 0.64
CA LEU A 154 3.80 -1.06 0.48
C LEU A 154 3.38 -2.52 0.49
N PHE A 155 3.73 -3.23 -0.56
CA PHE A 155 3.62 -4.67 -0.68
C PHE A 155 5.03 -5.24 -0.58
N TYR A 156 5.25 -6.12 0.38
CA TYR A 156 6.58 -6.69 0.61
C TYR A 156 6.45 -8.05 1.27
N ASN A 157 7.03 -9.10 0.70
CA ASN A 157 7.07 -10.46 1.26
C ASN A 157 5.69 -10.94 1.77
N GLY A 158 4.62 -10.64 1.04
CA GLY A 158 3.24 -11.02 1.39
C GLY A 158 2.53 -10.09 2.37
N TYR A 159 3.24 -9.15 3.00
CA TYR A 159 2.63 -8.07 3.77
C TYR A 159 1.93 -7.06 2.86
N ALA A 160 0.80 -6.52 3.32
CA ALA A 160 0.22 -5.31 2.76
C ALA A 160 0.17 -4.22 3.82
N VAL A 161 0.87 -3.12 3.55
CA VAL A 161 1.05 -1.99 4.46
C VAL A 161 0.38 -0.77 3.85
N LYS A 162 -0.34 -0.01 4.66
CA LYS A 162 -0.96 1.27 4.27
C LYS A 162 -0.69 2.31 5.33
N GLY A 163 -0.19 3.46 4.90
CA GLY A 163 0.04 4.59 5.78
C GLY A 163 0.71 5.76 5.08
N THR A 164 1.38 6.56 5.87
CA THR A 164 2.26 7.65 5.46
C THR A 164 3.70 7.33 5.88
N LEU A 165 4.66 7.83 5.12
CA LEU A 165 6.08 7.79 5.43
C LEU A 165 6.60 9.21 5.55
N LEU A 166 7.22 9.52 6.68
CA LEU A 166 7.82 10.81 6.96
C LEU A 166 9.33 10.71 6.73
N VAL A 167 9.94 11.70 6.07
CA VAL A 167 11.38 11.68 5.82
C VAL A 167 12.12 11.82 7.14
N ASN A 168 13.04 10.90 7.39
CA ASN A 168 13.95 10.97 8.53
C ASN A 168 15.39 10.89 8.02
N ARG A 169 16.15 11.96 8.25
CA ARG A 169 17.55 12.13 7.84
C ARG A 169 18.54 11.36 8.68
N GLU A 170 18.12 10.91 9.86
CA GLU A 170 18.94 10.07 10.75
C GLU A 170 18.89 8.59 10.35
N LEU A 171 18.00 8.22 9.44
CA LEU A 171 17.93 6.85 8.94
C LEU A 171 19.11 6.52 8.02
N PRO A 172 19.63 5.28 8.08
CA PRO A 172 20.55 4.79 7.06
C PRO A 172 19.95 4.89 5.66
N CYS A 173 20.80 5.06 4.65
CA CYS A 173 20.35 5.04 3.25
C CYS A 173 19.60 3.74 2.94
N LYS A 174 18.65 3.81 2.00
CA LYS A 174 17.82 2.68 1.57
C LYS A 174 17.05 2.01 2.71
N SER A 175 16.45 2.78 3.60
CA SER A 175 15.66 2.21 4.70
C SER A 175 14.24 2.78 4.79
N ILE A 176 13.30 1.90 5.16
CA ILE A 176 11.91 2.22 5.43
C ILE A 176 11.54 1.60 6.77
N HIS A 177 11.07 2.42 7.71
CA HIS A 177 10.52 1.94 8.96
C HIS A 177 8.99 1.99 8.92
N ILE A 178 8.33 0.83 9.00
CA ILE A 178 6.88 0.71 9.07
C ILE A 178 6.43 0.42 10.50
N ARG A 179 5.19 0.79 10.84
CA ARG A 179 4.62 0.51 12.17
C ARG A 179 3.62 -0.63 12.16
N ASP A 180 3.38 -1.21 13.32
CA ASP A 180 2.38 -2.27 13.53
C ASP A 180 1.00 -1.84 12.99
N SER A 181 0.56 -0.63 13.33
CA SER A 181 -0.69 -0.03 12.87
C SER A 181 -0.78 0.12 11.35
N MET A 182 0.34 0.22 10.63
CA MET A 182 0.35 0.34 9.17
C MET A 182 0.09 -0.99 8.48
N VAL A 183 0.39 -2.13 9.12
CA VAL A 183 0.24 -3.47 8.56
C VAL A 183 -1.25 -3.84 8.51
N LYS A 184 -1.76 -4.07 7.31
CA LYS A 184 -3.17 -4.36 7.05
C LYS A 184 -3.42 -5.83 6.72
N VAL A 185 -2.39 -6.52 6.22
CA VAL A 185 -2.33 -7.96 5.98
C VAL A 185 -0.96 -8.44 6.46
N GLU A 186 -0.97 -9.46 7.32
CA GLU A 186 0.25 -10.14 7.79
C GLU A 186 0.69 -11.19 6.78
N ARG A 187 1.99 -11.45 6.73
CA ARG A 187 2.55 -12.56 5.96
C ARG A 187 2.09 -13.90 6.56
N ASP A 188 1.55 -14.76 5.70
CA ASP A 188 1.47 -16.20 5.97
C ASP A 188 2.85 -16.87 5.94
N GLU A 189 3.31 -17.38 7.08
CA GLU A 189 4.58 -18.12 7.19
C GLU A 189 4.56 -19.46 6.46
N ASN A 190 3.39 -20.05 6.23
CA ASN A 190 3.26 -21.29 5.43
C ASN A 190 3.56 -21.05 3.95
N LEU A 191 3.53 -19.80 3.51
CA LEU A 191 3.87 -19.37 2.16
C LEU A 191 5.23 -18.64 2.12
N ALA A 192 6.11 -18.88 3.09
CA ALA A 192 7.38 -18.17 3.17
C ALA A 192 8.27 -18.34 1.92
N CYS A 193 8.18 -19.49 1.25
CA CYS A 193 8.89 -19.79 0.00
C CYS A 193 8.12 -19.37 -1.26
N PHE A 194 6.91 -18.84 -1.13
CA PHE A 194 6.10 -18.41 -2.26
C PHE A 194 6.64 -17.09 -2.82
N GLN A 195 6.68 -16.97 -4.15
CA GLN A 195 7.16 -15.76 -4.80
C GLN A 195 6.16 -14.62 -4.60
N THR A 196 6.65 -13.49 -4.07
CA THR A 196 5.85 -12.27 -3.90
C THR A 196 6.42 -11.12 -4.72
N ILE A 197 5.57 -10.17 -5.05
CA ILE A 197 5.92 -8.91 -5.69
C ILE A 197 6.12 -7.88 -4.59
N ASN A 198 7.28 -7.25 -4.60
CA ASN A 198 7.62 -6.16 -3.69
C ASN A 198 7.45 -4.85 -4.44
N SER A 199 6.60 -3.96 -3.95
CA SER A 199 6.38 -2.63 -4.54
C SER A 199 5.97 -1.58 -3.52
N LEU A 200 6.41 -0.34 -3.77
CA LEU A 200 6.05 0.85 -3.02
C LEU A 200 5.20 1.71 -3.95
N GLU A 201 3.96 1.90 -3.57
CA GLU A 201 2.92 2.50 -4.38
C GLU A 201 2.51 3.85 -3.79
N ILE A 202 2.85 4.92 -4.48
CA ILE A 202 2.65 6.29 -4.01
C ILE A 202 1.27 6.76 -4.44
N CYS A 203 0.49 7.26 -3.49
CA CYS A 203 -0.90 7.63 -3.74
C CYS A 203 -1.00 8.95 -4.50
N THR A 204 -1.81 8.92 -5.56
CA THR A 204 -2.17 10.12 -6.31
C THR A 204 -3.57 10.57 -5.88
N SER A 205 -3.70 11.87 -5.58
CA SER A 205 -4.94 12.49 -5.12
C SER A 205 -5.78 13.02 -6.29
#